data_AF-A0A847LDK7-F1
#
_entry.id   AF-A0A847LDK7-F1
#
_cell.length_a   1.000
_cell.length_b   1.000
_cell.length_c   1.000
_cell.angle_alpha   90.00
_cell.angle_beta   90.00
_cell.angle_gamma   90.00
#
_symmetry.space_group_name_H-M   'P 1'
#
loop_
_entity.id
_entity.type
_entity.pdbx_description
1 polymer ?
#
loop_
_entity_poly.entity_id
_entity_poly.type
_entity_poly.pdbx_seq_one_letter_code
_entity_poly.pdbx_strand_id
1 'polypeptide(L)'
;MKPLTREWVARAEGDLTTARRELRARTSPNYDAACFHAQQCAEKYLKAVLQERGIPFGRTHNLLGLLQTLPDLECSWESLRSPLVLLNLYSVNVRYPGESAGRPEAREAVQACERVRDEVRVRLGLPLSGRETRRVIARSVREPVAEYRAPARPATSKRKAPKRRSSPTRKAPSPRKNP
;
A
#
# COMPACT_ATOMS: atom_id res chain seq x y z
N MET A 1 5.88 -19.22 -1.64
CA MET A 1 6.89 -18.21 -1.29
C MET A 1 8.15 -18.37 -2.11
N LYS A 2 8.46 -17.35 -2.92
CA LYS A 2 9.69 -17.26 -3.73
C LYS A 2 10.93 -17.12 -2.83
N PRO A 3 12.13 -17.56 -3.27
CA PRO A 3 13.37 -17.40 -2.49
C PRO A 3 13.64 -15.95 -2.06
N LEU A 4 13.52 -15.00 -2.98
CA LEU A 4 13.74 -13.58 -2.69
C LEU A 4 12.72 -13.02 -1.69
N THR A 5 11.46 -13.49 -1.72
CA THR A 5 10.45 -13.12 -0.71
C THR A 5 10.90 -13.55 0.69
N ARG A 6 11.47 -14.76 0.82
CA ARG A 6 11.99 -15.25 2.12
C ARG A 6 13.14 -14.39 2.63
N GLU A 7 14.03 -13.95 1.74
CA GLU A 7 15.13 -13.06 2.11
C GLU A 7 14.62 -11.69 2.61
N TRP A 8 13.61 -11.12 1.96
CA TRP A 8 12.96 -9.90 2.43
C TRP A 8 12.34 -10.07 3.82
N VAL A 9 11.62 -11.17 4.04
CA VAL A 9 11.03 -11.49 5.35
C VAL A 9 12.12 -11.66 6.41
N ALA A 10 13.20 -12.38 6.10
CA ALA A 10 14.30 -12.60 7.04
C ALA A 10 14.99 -11.27 7.43
N ARG A 11 15.19 -10.36 6.47
CA ARG A 11 15.73 -9.03 6.75
C ARG A 11 14.77 -8.20 7.61
N ALA A 12 13.47 -8.25 7.33
CA ALA A 12 12.45 -7.56 8.13
C ALA A 12 12.44 -8.03 9.59
N GLU A 13 12.55 -9.35 9.83
CA GLU A 13 12.64 -9.90 11.20
C GLU A 13 13.91 -9.47 11.93
N GLY A 14 15.02 -9.29 11.20
CA GLY A 14 16.25 -8.71 11.73
C GLY A 14 16.02 -7.29 12.25
N ASP A 15 15.35 -6.44 11.48
CA ASP A 15 15.01 -5.07 11.90
C ASP A 15 14.08 -5.07 13.13
N LEU A 16 13.03 -5.92 13.15
CA LEU A 16 12.15 -6.01 14.31
C LEU A 16 12.90 -6.45 15.57
N THR A 17 13.87 -7.34 15.42
CA THR A 17 14.72 -7.78 16.54
C THR A 17 15.53 -6.61 17.10
N THR A 18 16.16 -5.81 16.23
CA THR A 18 16.87 -4.60 16.64
C THR A 18 15.94 -3.59 17.30
N ALA A 19 14.79 -3.31 16.70
CA ALA A 19 13.81 -2.37 17.25
C ALA A 19 13.34 -2.76 18.66
N ARG A 20 13.04 -4.06 18.88
CA ARG A 20 12.66 -4.60 20.19
C ARG A 20 13.82 -4.55 21.19
N ARG A 21 15.06 -4.76 20.76
CA ARG A 21 16.25 -4.67 21.62
C ARG A 21 16.42 -3.24 22.13
N GLU A 22 16.39 -2.27 21.24
CA GLU A 22 16.56 -0.85 21.60
C GLU A 22 15.43 -0.35 22.50
N LEU A 23 14.18 -0.76 22.23
CA LEU A 23 13.04 -0.43 23.10
C LEU A 23 13.15 -1.02 24.52
N ARG A 24 13.83 -2.15 24.68
CA ARG A 24 13.99 -2.87 25.96
C ARG A 24 15.29 -2.53 26.69
N ALA A 25 16.20 -1.79 26.04
CA ALA A 25 17.46 -1.41 26.64
C ALA A 25 17.22 -0.62 27.94
N ARG A 26 17.91 -1.03 29.01
CA ARG A 26 17.82 -0.37 30.33
C ARG A 26 18.84 0.75 30.50
N THR A 27 19.94 0.67 29.76
CA THR A 27 21.05 1.62 29.80
C THR A 27 21.17 2.27 28.43
N SER A 28 21.13 3.60 28.38
CA SER A 28 21.25 4.41 27.15
C SER A 28 20.42 3.89 25.95
N PRO A 29 19.09 3.77 26.10
CA PRO A 29 18.24 3.27 25.02
C PRO A 29 18.25 4.21 23.82
N ASN A 30 18.35 3.64 22.61
CA ASN A 30 18.26 4.40 21.37
C ASN A 30 16.85 4.26 20.76
N TYR A 31 15.92 5.07 21.25
CA TYR A 31 14.53 5.08 20.78
C TYR A 31 14.39 5.52 19.32
N ASP A 32 15.29 6.40 18.86
CA ASP A 32 15.38 6.82 17.47
C ASP A 32 15.71 5.62 16.55
N ALA A 33 16.68 4.80 16.94
CA ALA A 33 17.01 3.56 16.25
C ALA A 33 15.84 2.56 16.31
N ALA A 34 15.11 2.49 17.43
CA ALA A 34 13.93 1.64 17.55
C ALA A 34 12.84 2.03 16.52
N CYS A 35 12.53 3.33 16.42
CA CYS A 35 11.60 3.87 15.44
C CYS A 35 12.06 3.62 14.00
N PHE A 36 13.35 3.87 13.71
CA PHE A 36 13.93 3.65 12.40
C PHE A 36 13.82 2.18 11.96
N HIS A 37 14.23 1.25 12.82
CA HIS A 37 14.14 -0.18 12.50
C HIS A 37 12.69 -0.67 12.42
N ALA A 38 11.76 -0.11 13.19
CA ALA A 38 10.34 -0.42 13.07
C ALA A 38 9.78 -0.03 11.68
N GLN A 39 10.14 1.16 11.17
CA GLN A 39 9.75 1.58 9.82
C GLN A 39 10.40 0.68 8.76
N GLN A 40 11.69 0.39 8.88
CA GLN A 40 12.43 -0.45 7.94
C GLN A 40 11.87 -1.87 7.87
N CYS A 41 11.45 -2.42 9.02
CA CYS A 41 10.79 -3.72 9.07
C CYS A 41 9.47 -3.71 8.26
N ALA A 42 8.60 -2.72 8.48
CA ALA A 42 7.35 -2.58 7.74
C ALA A 42 7.59 -2.42 6.23
N GLU A 43 8.57 -1.61 5.84
CA GLU A 43 8.97 -1.41 4.44
C GLU A 43 9.37 -2.73 3.78
N LYS A 44 10.24 -3.49 4.44
CA LYS A 44 10.73 -4.78 3.93
C LYS A 44 9.62 -5.82 3.83
N TYR A 45 8.65 -5.82 4.75
CA TYR A 45 7.47 -6.67 4.65
C TYR A 45 6.58 -6.32 3.46
N LEU A 46 6.29 -5.03 3.23
CA LEU A 46 5.53 -4.61 2.05
C LEU A 46 6.25 -5.01 0.75
N LYS A 47 7.57 -4.81 0.70
CA LYS A 47 8.41 -5.24 -0.42
C LYS A 47 8.40 -6.76 -0.61
N ALA A 48 8.34 -7.54 0.47
CA ALA A 48 8.19 -9.00 0.39
C ALA A 48 6.89 -9.39 -0.32
N VAL A 49 5.76 -8.73 0.01
CA VAL A 49 4.47 -8.98 -0.65
C VAL A 49 4.53 -8.63 -2.14
N LEU A 50 5.08 -7.45 -2.48
CA LEU A 50 5.24 -7.03 -3.86
C LEU A 50 6.13 -8.01 -4.65
N GLN A 51 7.23 -8.47 -4.05
CA GLN A 51 8.12 -9.49 -4.61
C GLN A 51 7.38 -10.83 -4.85
N GLU A 52 6.60 -11.28 -3.89
CA GLU A 52 5.80 -12.51 -4.02
C GLU A 52 4.81 -12.40 -5.18
N ARG A 53 4.15 -11.25 -5.31
CA ARG A 53 3.21 -10.95 -6.40
C ARG A 53 3.89 -10.63 -7.74
N GLY A 54 5.22 -10.50 -7.77
CA GLY A 54 5.96 -10.15 -8.98
C GLY A 54 5.75 -8.71 -9.46
N ILE A 55 5.37 -7.82 -8.53
CA ILE A 55 5.16 -6.40 -8.81
C ILE A 55 6.49 -5.67 -8.61
N PRO A 56 7.00 -4.95 -9.63
CA PRO A 56 8.21 -4.16 -9.48
C PRO A 56 7.97 -2.99 -8.54
N PHE A 57 8.97 -2.68 -7.71
CA PHE A 57 8.95 -1.54 -6.80
C PHE A 57 10.28 -0.79 -6.84
N GLY A 58 10.23 0.53 -6.66
CA GLY A 58 11.41 1.38 -6.65
C GLY A 58 12.13 1.42 -5.29
N ARG A 59 13.30 2.07 -5.27
CA ARG A 59 13.97 2.47 -4.02
C ARG A 59 13.22 3.67 -3.41
N THR A 60 12.15 3.37 -2.67
CA THR A 60 11.39 4.35 -1.90
C THR A 60 11.34 3.95 -0.43
N HIS A 61 11.31 4.96 0.44
CA HIS A 61 11.05 4.84 1.88
C HIS A 61 9.63 5.24 2.26
N ASN A 62 8.82 5.65 1.27
CA ASN A 62 7.43 6.01 1.52
C ASN A 62 6.57 4.75 1.61
N LEU A 63 6.20 4.38 2.82
CA LEU A 63 5.36 3.22 3.10
C LEU A 63 3.98 3.29 2.43
N LEU A 64 3.37 4.48 2.36
CA LEU A 64 2.07 4.68 1.71
C LEU A 64 2.16 4.52 0.21
N GLY A 65 3.28 4.96 -0.39
CA GLY A 65 3.55 4.72 -1.80
C GLY A 65 3.66 3.23 -2.11
N LEU A 66 4.33 2.46 -1.23
CA LEU A 66 4.39 1.00 -1.36
C LEU A 66 3.01 0.36 -1.18
N LEU A 67 2.21 0.82 -0.22
CA LEU A 67 0.83 0.34 -0.01
C LEU A 67 -0.02 0.55 -1.27
N GLN A 68 0.07 1.72 -1.91
CA GLN A 68 -0.67 2.05 -3.14
C GLN A 68 -0.26 1.19 -4.35
N THR A 69 0.94 0.61 -4.36
CA THR A 69 1.36 -0.30 -5.44
C THR A 69 0.80 -1.71 -5.29
N LEU A 70 0.23 -2.06 -4.14
CA LEU A 70 -0.46 -3.33 -3.97
C LEU A 70 -1.81 -3.24 -4.71
N PRO A 71 -2.12 -4.17 -5.64
CA PRO A 71 -3.33 -4.09 -6.45
C PRO A 71 -4.61 -4.11 -5.59
N ASP A 72 -5.60 -3.32 -6.02
CA ASP A 72 -6.83 -2.85 -5.33
C ASP A 72 -7.82 -3.91 -4.81
N LEU A 73 -7.45 -5.19 -4.71
CA LEU A 73 -8.44 -6.25 -4.51
C LEU A 73 -8.57 -6.82 -3.11
N GLU A 74 -8.10 -6.12 -2.09
CA GLU A 74 -8.66 -6.36 -0.75
C GLU A 74 -8.77 -5.05 0.04
N CYS A 75 -10.00 -4.70 0.40
CA CYS A 75 -10.33 -3.78 1.50
C CYS A 75 -9.48 -4.07 2.78
N SER A 76 -8.93 -5.27 2.87
CA SER A 76 -8.05 -5.76 3.93
C SER A 76 -6.74 -4.96 4.08
N TRP A 77 -6.17 -4.36 3.03
CA TRP A 77 -4.91 -3.59 3.13
C TRP A 77 -5.10 -2.21 3.75
N GLU A 78 -6.32 -1.67 3.71
CA GLU A 78 -6.66 -0.37 4.27
C GLU A 78 -6.44 -0.34 5.79
N SER A 79 -6.57 -1.51 6.46
CA SER A 79 -6.21 -1.69 7.87
C SER A 79 -4.75 -1.33 8.19
N LEU A 80 -3.85 -1.40 7.20
CA LEU A 80 -2.45 -1.02 7.33
C LEU A 80 -2.21 0.47 7.13
N ARG A 81 -3.16 1.26 6.62
CA ARG A 81 -2.93 2.68 6.36
C ARG A 81 -2.53 3.42 7.63
N SER A 82 -3.32 3.32 8.70
CA SER A 82 -3.04 3.99 9.96
C SER A 82 -1.66 3.66 10.55
N PRO A 83 -1.25 2.37 10.72
CA PRO A 83 0.08 2.06 11.21
C PRO A 83 1.20 2.50 10.27
N LEU A 84 1.01 2.49 8.94
CA LEU A 84 2.03 2.95 8.00
C LEU A 84 2.19 4.49 7.98
N VAL A 85 1.11 5.25 8.19
CA VAL A 85 1.16 6.71 8.40
C VAL A 85 2.02 7.03 9.62
N LEU A 86 1.75 6.36 10.74
CA LEU A 86 2.49 6.54 11.99
C LEU A 86 3.99 6.24 11.80
N LEU A 87 4.32 5.13 11.17
CA LEU A 87 5.71 4.73 10.92
C LEU A 87 6.45 5.70 9.98
N ASN A 88 5.76 6.27 8.99
CA ASN A 88 6.34 7.31 8.13
C ASN A 88 6.67 8.58 8.93
N LEU A 89 5.79 9.00 9.85
CA LEU A 89 6.01 10.16 10.73
C LEU A 89 7.28 10.00 11.57
N TYR A 90 7.45 8.84 12.22
CA TYR A 90 8.64 8.57 13.02
C TYR A 90 9.92 8.38 12.18
N SER A 91 9.80 8.10 10.88
CA SER A 91 10.96 8.07 9.98
C SER A 91 11.53 9.47 9.70
N VAL A 92 10.70 10.51 9.79
CA VAL A 92 11.06 11.90 9.45
C VAL A 92 11.42 12.71 10.69
N ASN A 93 10.66 12.60 11.78
CA ASN A 93 10.84 13.43 12.98
C ASN A 93 12.15 13.12 13.73
N VAL A 94 12.70 11.92 13.56
CA VAL A 94 13.97 11.48 14.17
C VAL A 94 15.21 12.15 13.53
N ARG A 95 15.04 12.93 12.46
CA ARG A 95 16.17 13.43 11.63
C ARG A 95 16.55 14.89 11.86
N TYR A 96 15.83 15.63 12.72
CA TYR A 96 16.13 17.04 12.96
C TYR A 96 16.71 17.26 14.36
N PRO A 97 17.85 18.00 14.49
CA PRO A 97 18.41 18.35 15.79
C PRO A 97 17.37 19.05 16.68
N GLY A 98 17.10 18.49 17.87
CA GLY A 98 16.14 19.03 18.85
C GLY A 98 14.88 18.18 19.05
N GLU A 99 14.59 17.24 18.15
CA GLU A 99 13.51 16.26 18.32
C GLU A 99 14.10 14.84 18.42
N SER A 100 13.82 14.13 19.51
CA SER A 100 14.21 12.73 19.72
C SER A 100 12.98 11.92 20.11
N ALA A 101 12.88 10.69 19.61
CA ALA A 101 11.83 9.78 20.02
C ALA A 101 11.97 9.44 21.51
N GLY A 102 10.87 9.52 22.25
CA GLY A 102 10.79 8.98 23.59
C GLY A 102 10.45 7.50 23.58
N ARG A 103 10.41 6.93 24.78
CA ARG A 103 9.96 5.56 24.99
C ARG A 103 8.51 5.30 24.52
N PRO A 104 7.54 6.23 24.72
CA PRO A 104 6.18 6.05 24.21
C PRO A 104 6.13 5.93 22.69
N GLU A 105 6.83 6.81 21.98
CA GLU A 105 6.89 6.85 20.51
C GLU A 105 7.55 5.58 19.97
N ALA A 106 8.68 5.18 20.53
CA ALA A 106 9.34 3.92 20.15
C ALA A 106 8.46 2.70 20.40
N ARG A 107 7.70 2.68 21.49
CA ARG A 107 6.73 1.61 21.76
C ARG A 107 5.62 1.59 20.71
N GLU A 108 5.06 2.75 20.39
CA GLU A 108 4.00 2.88 19.41
C GLU A 108 4.46 2.45 18.01
N ALA A 109 5.67 2.86 17.61
CA ALA A 109 6.31 2.46 16.37
C ALA A 109 6.50 0.93 16.30
N VAL A 110 7.05 0.31 17.35
CA VAL A 110 7.22 -1.15 17.40
C VAL A 110 5.88 -1.87 17.32
N GLN A 111 4.84 -1.40 18.02
CA GLN A 111 3.50 -1.99 17.95
C GLN A 111 2.87 -1.84 16.56
N ALA A 112 3.03 -0.69 15.90
CA ALA A 112 2.55 -0.49 14.54
C ALA A 112 3.26 -1.42 13.55
N CYS A 113 4.57 -1.59 13.70
CA CYS A 113 5.37 -2.53 12.94
C CYS A 113 4.91 -3.99 13.15
N GLU A 114 4.63 -4.39 14.39
CA GLU A 114 4.09 -5.72 14.71
C GLU A 114 2.74 -5.99 14.05
N ARG A 115 1.84 -5.00 14.02
CA ARG A 115 0.57 -5.10 13.28
C ARG A 115 0.79 -5.33 11.78
N VAL A 116 1.66 -4.54 11.15
CA VAL A 116 2.00 -4.70 9.73
C VAL A 116 2.58 -6.09 9.46
N ARG A 117 3.52 -6.52 10.30
CA ARG A 117 4.14 -7.84 10.22
C ARG A 117 3.09 -8.95 10.26
N ASP A 118 2.20 -8.91 11.24
CA ASP A 118 1.25 -9.99 11.45
C ASP A 118 0.26 -10.11 10.27
N GLU A 119 -0.26 -8.98 9.79
CA GLU A 119 -1.10 -8.92 8.59
C GLU A 119 -0.38 -9.44 7.33
N VAL A 120 0.88 -9.06 7.13
CA VAL A 120 1.68 -9.52 5.99
C VAL A 120 1.98 -11.01 6.10
N ARG A 121 2.30 -11.52 7.29
CA ARG A 121 2.58 -12.94 7.52
C ARG A 121 1.37 -13.81 7.23
N VAL A 122 0.16 -13.39 7.61
CA VAL A 122 -1.07 -14.12 7.25
C VAL A 122 -1.20 -14.25 5.73
N ARG A 123 -1.01 -13.15 4.99
CA ARG A 123 -1.14 -13.14 3.52
C ARG A 123 -0.05 -13.91 2.80
N LEU A 124 1.11 -14.04 3.44
CA LEU A 124 2.22 -14.86 2.96
C LEU A 124 2.13 -16.33 3.41
N GLY A 125 1.08 -16.72 4.14
CA GLY A 125 0.91 -18.09 4.66
C GLY A 125 1.94 -18.47 5.73
N LEU A 126 2.51 -17.49 6.43
CA LEU A 126 3.51 -17.68 7.46
C LEU A 126 2.87 -17.75 8.86
N PRO A 127 3.46 -18.52 9.81
CA PRO A 127 2.93 -18.60 11.16
C PRO A 127 3.03 -17.25 11.87
N LEU A 128 1.96 -16.81 12.52
CA LEU A 128 1.98 -15.64 13.39
C LEU A 128 2.91 -15.86 14.58
N SER A 129 3.66 -14.83 15.00
CA SER A 129 4.40 -14.89 16.26
C SER A 129 3.51 -14.46 17.41
N GLY A 130 3.30 -15.34 18.39
CA GLY A 130 2.48 -15.05 19.57
C GLY A 130 1.08 -15.66 19.50
N ARG A 131 0.56 -16.10 20.65
CA ARG A 131 -0.76 -16.75 20.78
C ARG A 131 -1.92 -15.76 20.65
N GLU A 132 -1.71 -14.50 21.02
CA GLU A 132 -2.76 -13.47 21.13
C GLU A 132 -3.15 -12.89 19.78
N THR A 133 -2.17 -12.63 18.90
CA THR A 133 -2.40 -12.19 17.52
C THR A 133 -3.28 -13.17 16.73
N ARG A 134 -3.12 -14.48 16.97
CA ARG A 134 -3.94 -15.51 16.32
C ARG A 134 -5.44 -15.35 16.61
N ARG A 135 -5.83 -14.85 17.79
CA ARG A 135 -7.25 -14.64 18.13
C ARG A 135 -7.85 -13.41 17.46
N VAL A 136 -7.11 -12.30 17.43
CA VAL A 136 -7.60 -11.02 16.87
C VAL A 136 -7.80 -11.14 15.36
N ILE A 137 -6.82 -11.72 14.65
CA ILE A 137 -6.91 -11.84 13.19
C ILE A 137 -7.91 -12.93 12.77
N ALA A 138 -8.00 -14.05 13.49
CA ALA A 138 -9.01 -15.08 13.20
C ALA A 138 -10.46 -14.58 13.35
N ARG A 139 -10.68 -13.49 14.10
CA ARG A 139 -11.99 -12.82 14.21
C ARG A 139 -12.28 -11.95 12.98
N SER A 140 -11.26 -11.32 12.40
CA SER A 140 -11.39 -10.46 11.20
C SER A 140 -11.49 -11.26 9.88
N VAL A 141 -10.96 -12.49 9.83
CA VAL A 141 -10.95 -13.35 8.62
C VAL A 141 -12.24 -14.19 8.46
N ARG A 142 -13.16 -14.17 9.44
CA ARG A 142 -14.40 -15.00 9.42
C ARG A 142 -15.57 -14.41 8.65
N GLU A 143 -15.48 -13.21 8.10
CA GLU A 143 -16.52 -12.67 7.23
C GLU A 143 -16.41 -13.36 5.85
N PRO A 144 -17.39 -14.17 5.42
CA PRO A 144 -17.33 -14.81 4.12
C PRO A 144 -17.43 -13.74 3.03
N VAL A 145 -16.45 -13.72 2.13
CA VAL A 145 -16.46 -12.88 0.94
C VAL A 145 -17.66 -13.32 0.11
N ALA A 146 -18.72 -12.50 0.10
CA ALA A 146 -19.86 -12.70 -0.77
C ALA A 146 -19.36 -12.78 -2.22
N GLU A 147 -19.67 -13.90 -2.88
CA GLU A 147 -19.33 -14.18 -4.26
C GLU A 147 -19.89 -13.05 -5.15
N TYR A 148 -19.01 -12.16 -5.62
CA TYR A 148 -19.40 -11.04 -6.46
C TYR A 148 -19.82 -11.55 -7.83
N ARG A 149 -21.13 -11.74 -8.02
CA ARG A 149 -21.74 -12.01 -9.31
C ARG A 149 -21.70 -10.72 -10.13
N ALA A 150 -20.78 -10.66 -11.09
CA ALA A 150 -20.61 -9.49 -11.95
C ALA A 150 -21.95 -9.04 -12.57
N PRO A 151 -22.33 -7.75 -12.52
CA PRO A 151 -23.52 -7.27 -13.18
C PRO A 151 -23.36 -7.41 -14.70
N ALA A 152 -24.41 -7.92 -15.36
CA ALA A 152 -24.45 -8.09 -16.81
C ALA A 152 -24.14 -6.76 -17.52
N ARG A 153 -23.18 -6.79 -18.44
CA ARG A 153 -22.81 -5.63 -19.27
C ARG A 153 -24.06 -5.13 -20.01
N PRO A 154 -24.42 -3.83 -19.92
CA PRO A 154 -25.49 -3.29 -20.73
C PRO A 154 -25.08 -3.28 -22.21
N ALA A 155 -26.01 -3.70 -23.07
CA ALA A 155 -25.81 -3.77 -24.51
C ALA A 155 -25.40 -2.41 -25.08
N THR A 156 -24.34 -2.40 -25.88
CA THR A 156 -23.83 -1.23 -26.59
C THR A 156 -24.89 -0.68 -27.55
N SER A 157 -25.48 0.47 -27.20
CA SER A 157 -26.31 1.25 -28.12
C SER A 157 -25.44 1.81 -29.24
N LYS A 158 -25.74 1.41 -30.48
CA LYS A 158 -25.09 1.90 -31.71
C LYS A 158 -25.26 3.42 -31.80
N ARG A 159 -24.19 4.18 -31.54
CA ARG A 159 -24.13 5.61 -31.88
C ARG A 159 -24.23 5.76 -33.41
N LYS A 160 -25.32 6.36 -33.87
CA LYS A 160 -25.53 6.79 -35.26
C LYS A 160 -24.47 7.83 -35.64
N ALA A 161 -23.79 7.60 -36.76
CA ALA A 161 -22.86 8.55 -37.38
C ALA A 161 -23.58 9.87 -37.76
N PRO A 162 -22.92 11.04 -37.66
CA PRO A 162 -23.50 12.30 -38.08
C PRO A 162 -23.60 12.40 -39.61
N LYS A 163 -24.79 12.75 -40.11
CA LYS A 163 -25.09 13.00 -41.53
C LYS A 163 -24.33 14.24 -42.01
N ARG A 164 -23.51 14.07 -43.06
CA ARG A 164 -22.98 15.16 -43.89
C ARG A 164 -24.15 16.01 -44.42
N ARG A 165 -24.16 17.31 -44.11
CA ARG A 165 -25.05 18.29 -44.74
C ARG A 165 -24.37 18.82 -46.01
N SER A 166 -24.94 18.50 -47.15
CA SER A 166 -24.57 19.02 -48.47
C SER A 166 -25.44 20.21 -48.84
N SER A 167 -24.78 21.35 -49.09
CA SER A 167 -25.10 22.44 -50.03
C SER A 167 -26.36 23.30 -49.80
N PRO A 168 -26.32 24.59 -50.24
CA PRO A 168 -26.79 24.86 -51.59
C PRO A 168 -25.87 25.79 -52.41
N THR A 169 -25.70 25.38 -53.66
CA THR A 169 -25.18 26.15 -54.80
C THR A 169 -25.94 27.47 -54.99
N ARG A 170 -25.21 28.59 -55.00
CA ARG A 170 -25.70 29.91 -55.35
C ARG A 170 -25.78 30.02 -56.88
N LYS A 171 -26.99 30.15 -57.41
CA LYS A 171 -27.32 30.36 -58.82
C LYS A 171 -26.82 31.75 -59.26
N ALA A 172 -25.97 31.82 -60.28
CA ALA A 172 -25.63 33.05 -60.98
C ALA A 172 -26.71 33.35 -62.06
N PRO A 173 -27.14 34.61 -62.26
CA PRO A 173 -28.01 34.97 -63.37
C PRO A 173 -27.20 35.30 -64.64
N SER A 174 -27.66 34.78 -65.78
CA SER A 174 -27.16 35.09 -67.14
C SER A 174 -27.40 36.56 -67.53
N PRO A 175 -26.54 37.15 -68.39
CA PRO A 175 -26.78 38.46 -68.97
C PRO A 175 -27.71 38.37 -70.18
N ARG A 176 -28.76 39.20 -70.22
CA ARG A 176 -29.54 39.50 -71.43
C ARG A 176 -28.99 40.79 -72.07
N LYS A 177 -28.85 40.75 -73.39
CA LYS A 177 -28.39 41.82 -74.30
C LYS A 177 -29.49 42.88 -74.57
N ASN A 178 -29.06 44.15 -74.67
CA ASN A 178 -29.41 45.24 -75.62
C ASN A 178 -30.87 45.72 -75.74
N PRO A 179 -31.15 46.95 -76.25
CA PRO A 179 -30.55 47.64 -77.42
C PRO A 179 -29.24 48.37 -77.16
#